data_AF-A0A5B9WQR1-F1
#
_entry.id   AF-A0A5B9WQR1-F1
#
_cell.length_a   1.000
_cell.length_b   1.000
_cell.length_c   1.000
_cell.angle_alpha   90.00
_cell.angle_beta   90.00
_cell.angle_gamma   90.00
#
_symmetry.space_group_name_H-M   'P 1'
#
loop_
_entity.id
_entity.type
_entity.pdbx_description
1 polymer ?
#
loop_
_entity_poly.entity_id
_entity_poly.type
_entity_poly.pdbx_seq_one_letter_code
_entity_poly.pdbx_strand_id
1 'polypeptide(L)'
;MKFHKLLHLFMFVALVSSNLFCNKEQGPQGFNSIIRTTAETAGTNCSNGGYKVESGIDKNNNDILEDFEVTNTSYICNGIDSNEPATLINVSAEPNGDNCSSGGYRIETGTDVNKDGELQASEVTKTTFICSKALSYYAILNQSNTEAPQSTIVENSLELTINWTRISAGKYLGTLSRSIDLEKSIILSTNHQYVKCQFQNDHEILLMNEMGVNFFADGFSNYSLSIKVFN
;
A
#
# COMPACT_ATOMS: atom_id res chain seq x y z
N MET A 1 78.64 34.77 -3.11
CA MET A 1 77.39 35.50 -2.79
C MET A 1 76.61 35.71 -4.07
N LYS A 2 75.34 35.22 -4.11
CA LYS A 2 74.22 35.50 -5.03
C LYS A 2 74.47 35.51 -6.56
N PHE A 3 73.81 34.63 -7.32
CA PHE A 3 72.55 34.92 -8.04
C PHE A 3 72.10 33.76 -8.97
N HIS A 4 70.83 33.36 -8.83
CA HIS A 4 69.86 32.96 -9.86
C HIS A 4 70.28 32.07 -11.05
N LYS A 5 69.59 30.91 -11.19
CA LYS A 5 68.64 30.73 -12.31
C LYS A 5 67.69 29.54 -12.11
N LEU A 6 66.42 29.91 -12.16
CA LEU A 6 65.21 29.11 -12.32
C LEU A 6 65.34 28.22 -13.59
N LEU A 7 65.14 26.90 -13.47
CA LEU A 7 64.89 26.04 -14.63
C LEU A 7 63.79 25.03 -14.31
N HIS A 8 62.66 25.30 -14.96
CA HIS A 8 61.49 24.48 -15.23
C HIS A 8 61.67 22.96 -15.15
N LEU A 9 60.78 22.30 -14.40
CA LEU A 9 60.02 21.18 -14.95
C LEU A 9 58.67 21.05 -14.23
N PHE A 10 57.66 21.71 -14.77
CA PHE A 10 56.26 21.51 -14.42
C PHE A 10 55.88 20.08 -14.80
N MET A 11 55.79 19.18 -13.82
CA MET A 11 55.20 17.87 -13.96
C MET A 11 53.68 18.03 -14.01
N PHE A 12 53.16 18.40 -15.18
CA PHE A 12 51.73 18.27 -15.50
C PHE A 12 51.45 16.79 -15.76
N VAL A 13 51.24 16.00 -14.70
CA VAL A 13 50.50 14.75 -14.83
C VAL A 13 49.04 15.13 -14.93
N ALA A 14 48.51 15.15 -16.15
CA ALA A 14 47.08 15.10 -16.38
C ALA A 14 46.59 13.75 -15.84
N LEU A 15 46.10 13.75 -14.60
CA LEU A 15 45.16 12.75 -14.14
C LEU A 15 43.93 12.87 -15.05
N VAL A 16 43.91 12.09 -16.13
CA VAL A 16 42.64 11.70 -16.74
C VAL A 16 41.98 10.86 -15.64
N SER A 17 41.10 11.50 -14.87
CA SER A 17 40.16 10.78 -14.03
C SER A 17 39.32 9.94 -14.98
N SER A 18 39.74 8.70 -15.20
CA SER A 18 38.89 7.66 -15.75
C SER A 18 37.72 7.58 -14.78
N ASN A 19 36.67 8.34 -15.09
CA ASN A 19 35.38 8.14 -14.49
C ASN A 19 34.99 6.73 -14.91
N LEU A 20 35.33 5.75 -14.08
CA LEU A 20 34.73 4.44 -14.14
C LEU A 20 33.30 4.64 -13.65
N PHE A 21 32.47 5.24 -14.50
CA PHE A 21 31.04 5.08 -14.40
C PHE A 21 30.81 3.58 -14.52
N CYS A 22 30.43 2.96 -13.41
CA CYS A 22 29.71 1.70 -13.46
C CYS A 22 28.38 2.03 -14.12
N ASN A 23 28.37 2.10 -15.45
CA ASN A 23 27.14 1.91 -16.20
C ASN A 23 26.72 0.50 -15.84
N LYS A 24 25.77 0.37 -14.92
CA LYS A 24 24.91 -0.80 -14.92
C LYS A 24 24.24 -0.78 -16.29
N GLU A 25 24.83 -1.46 -17.27
CA GLU A 25 24.06 -1.90 -18.42
C GLU A 25 22.85 -2.58 -17.82
N GLN A 26 21.66 -2.07 -18.12
CA GLN A 26 20.45 -2.80 -17.80
C GLN A 26 20.65 -4.19 -18.40
N GLY A 27 20.58 -5.21 -17.55
CA GLY A 27 20.57 -6.59 -18.03
C GLY A 27 19.48 -6.74 -19.09
N PRO A 28 19.58 -7.75 -19.98
CA PRO A 28 18.54 -8.03 -20.96
C PRO A 28 17.17 -7.98 -20.28
N GLN A 29 16.18 -7.34 -20.92
CA GLN A 29 14.81 -7.39 -20.42
C GLN A 29 14.44 -8.85 -20.19
N GLY A 30 14.01 -9.18 -18.98
CA GLY A 30 13.52 -10.51 -18.66
C GLY A 30 12.26 -10.78 -19.47
N PHE A 31 12.14 -11.97 -20.03
CA PHE A 31 10.90 -12.42 -20.66
C PHE A 31 9.80 -12.63 -19.60
N ASN A 32 8.56 -12.38 -19.99
CA ASN A 32 7.41 -12.64 -19.13
C ASN A 32 7.18 -14.15 -18.98
N SER A 33 6.72 -14.57 -17.79
CA SER A 33 6.15 -15.90 -17.62
C SER A 33 4.64 -15.79 -17.57
N ILE A 34 3.97 -16.54 -18.44
CA ILE A 34 2.52 -16.47 -18.63
C ILE A 34 1.91 -17.82 -18.26
N ILE A 35 0.73 -17.77 -17.64
CA ILE A 35 -0.11 -18.92 -17.32
C ILE A 35 -1.40 -18.83 -18.13
N ARG A 36 -1.80 -19.95 -18.73
CA ARG A 36 -3.07 -20.13 -19.43
C ARG A 36 -3.86 -21.24 -18.76
N THR A 37 -5.13 -20.98 -18.47
CA THR A 37 -6.04 -21.97 -17.91
C THR A 37 -7.18 -22.23 -18.88
N THR A 38 -7.46 -23.50 -19.14
CA THR A 38 -8.56 -23.94 -19.99
C THR A 38 -9.38 -25.01 -19.27
N ALA A 39 -10.68 -25.09 -19.54
CA ALA A 39 -11.50 -26.16 -18.99
C ALA A 39 -11.06 -27.51 -19.57
N GLU A 40 -10.83 -28.50 -18.71
CA GLU A 40 -10.54 -29.88 -19.08
C GLU A 40 -11.84 -30.68 -19.02
N THR A 41 -12.18 -31.35 -20.12
CA THR A 41 -13.35 -32.23 -20.17
C THR A 41 -13.10 -33.53 -19.42
N ALA A 42 -14.18 -34.19 -18.95
CA ALA A 42 -14.09 -35.52 -18.39
C ALA A 42 -13.41 -36.50 -19.35
N GLY A 43 -12.36 -37.18 -18.89
CA GLY A 43 -11.55 -38.06 -19.73
C GLY A 43 -10.28 -38.57 -19.05
N THR A 44 -9.28 -38.90 -19.86
CA THR A 44 -8.04 -39.56 -19.43
C THR A 44 -7.25 -38.80 -18.38
N ASN A 45 -7.22 -37.47 -18.46
CA ASN A 45 -6.46 -36.65 -17.49
C ASN A 45 -7.25 -36.40 -16.21
N CYS A 46 -8.57 -36.17 -16.33
CA CYS A 46 -9.46 -35.94 -15.20
C CYS A 46 -10.81 -36.64 -15.44
N SER A 47 -11.13 -37.63 -14.60
CA SER A 47 -12.34 -38.44 -14.77
C SER A 47 -13.65 -37.65 -14.73
N ASN A 48 -13.69 -36.51 -14.02
CA ASN A 48 -14.87 -35.64 -13.87
C ASN A 48 -14.65 -34.23 -14.46
N GLY A 49 -13.69 -34.12 -15.37
CA GLY A 49 -13.25 -32.82 -15.88
C GLY A 49 -12.51 -32.01 -14.82
N GLY A 50 -12.23 -30.76 -15.13
CA GLY A 50 -11.50 -29.85 -14.27
C GLY A 50 -10.88 -28.72 -15.07
N TYR A 51 -9.64 -28.38 -14.76
CA TYR A 51 -8.88 -27.35 -15.46
C TYR A 51 -7.51 -27.86 -15.88
N LYS A 52 -7.14 -27.59 -17.13
CA LYS A 52 -5.78 -27.71 -17.63
C LYS A 52 -5.08 -26.37 -17.43
N VAL A 53 -3.96 -26.40 -16.71
CA VAL A 53 -3.10 -25.25 -16.42
C VAL A 53 -1.79 -25.41 -17.18
N GLU A 54 -1.49 -24.45 -18.04
CA GLU A 54 -0.28 -24.40 -18.85
C GLU A 54 0.54 -23.18 -18.46
N SER A 55 1.86 -23.32 -18.38
CA SER A 55 2.76 -22.21 -18.09
C SER A 55 3.98 -22.25 -19.00
N GLY A 56 4.48 -21.08 -19.37
CA GLY A 56 5.66 -20.94 -20.21
C GLY A 56 6.31 -19.58 -20.07
N ILE A 57 7.38 -19.39 -20.84
CA ILE A 57 8.05 -18.11 -21.03
C ILE A 57 7.56 -17.57 -22.37
N ASP A 58 7.02 -16.36 -22.38
CA ASP A 58 6.68 -15.64 -23.60
C ASP A 58 7.99 -15.25 -24.30
N LYS A 59 8.40 -16.06 -25.27
CA LYS A 59 9.67 -15.93 -25.98
C LYS A 59 9.62 -14.88 -27.07
N ASN A 60 8.42 -14.57 -27.57
CA ASN A 60 8.24 -13.62 -28.66
C ASN A 60 7.76 -12.23 -28.18
N ASN A 61 7.52 -12.07 -26.87
CA ASN A 61 7.08 -10.86 -26.18
C ASN A 61 5.76 -10.30 -26.74
N ASN A 62 4.77 -11.16 -26.94
CA ASN A 62 3.44 -10.74 -27.41
C ASN A 62 2.34 -10.83 -26.35
N ASP A 63 2.71 -11.11 -25.10
CA ASP A 63 1.83 -11.21 -23.93
C ASP A 63 0.75 -12.31 -24.04
N ILE A 64 0.94 -13.31 -24.92
CA ILE A 64 0.04 -14.45 -25.10
C ILE A 64 0.85 -15.74 -24.96
N LEU A 65 0.45 -16.62 -24.05
CA LEU A 65 1.08 -17.95 -23.99
C LEU A 65 0.64 -18.80 -25.18
N GLU A 66 1.57 -19.06 -26.09
CA GLU A 66 1.33 -19.91 -27.25
C GLU A 66 1.78 -21.35 -27.02
N ASP A 67 1.25 -22.28 -27.81
CA ASP A 67 1.46 -23.71 -27.58
C ASP A 67 2.93 -24.14 -27.67
N PHE A 68 3.74 -23.44 -28.48
CA PHE A 68 5.19 -23.71 -28.59
C PHE A 68 6.01 -23.12 -27.42
N GLU A 69 5.40 -22.25 -26.63
CA GLU A 69 6.00 -21.57 -25.48
C GLU A 69 5.73 -22.30 -24.16
N VAL A 70 4.71 -23.16 -24.13
CA VAL A 70 4.35 -23.99 -22.98
C VAL A 70 5.51 -24.91 -22.61
N THR A 71 5.97 -24.82 -21.36
CA THR A 71 7.02 -25.68 -20.81
C THR A 71 6.51 -26.62 -19.72
N ASN A 72 5.41 -26.28 -19.05
CA ASN A 72 4.74 -27.14 -18.09
C ASN A 72 3.24 -27.18 -18.33
N THR A 73 2.68 -28.38 -18.17
CA THR A 73 1.23 -28.62 -18.19
C THR A 73 0.88 -29.40 -16.92
N SER A 74 -0.17 -28.97 -16.23
CA SER A 74 -0.71 -29.62 -15.05
C SER A 74 -2.22 -29.65 -15.13
N TYR A 75 -2.84 -30.63 -14.47
CA TYR A 75 -4.28 -30.81 -14.46
C TYR A 75 -4.79 -30.68 -13.03
N ILE A 76 -5.76 -29.79 -12.83
CA ILE A 76 -6.52 -29.66 -11.59
C ILE A 76 -7.85 -30.35 -11.84
N CYS A 77 -7.95 -31.61 -11.42
CA CYS A 77 -9.15 -32.39 -11.62
C CYS A 77 -10.21 -32.01 -10.59
N ASN A 78 -11.46 -31.92 -11.07
CA ASN A 78 -12.61 -31.91 -10.17
C ASN A 78 -12.55 -33.16 -9.30
N GLY A 79 -12.90 -32.98 -8.02
CA GLY A 79 -13.05 -34.10 -7.10
C GLY A 79 -13.98 -35.15 -7.69
N ILE A 80 -13.79 -36.39 -7.29
CA ILE A 80 -14.87 -37.36 -7.33
C ILE A 80 -15.98 -36.79 -6.45
N ASP A 81 -17.24 -36.86 -6.89
CA ASP A 81 -18.39 -36.87 -5.97
C ASP A 81 -18.24 -38.14 -5.11
N SER A 82 -17.24 -38.15 -4.24
CA SER A 82 -17.22 -39.05 -3.12
C SER A 82 -18.45 -38.70 -2.33
N ASN A 83 -19.20 -39.69 -1.87
CA ASN A 83 -20.21 -39.49 -0.83
C ASN A 83 -19.60 -38.99 0.50
N GLU A 84 -18.38 -38.46 0.49
CA GLU A 84 -17.76 -37.79 1.61
C GLU A 84 -18.16 -36.31 1.60
N PRO A 85 -18.43 -35.73 2.78
CA PRO A 85 -18.77 -34.32 2.89
C PRO A 85 -17.63 -33.41 2.43
N ALA A 86 -17.94 -32.41 1.62
CA ALA A 86 -16.96 -31.47 1.07
C ALA A 86 -16.37 -30.58 2.17
N THR A 87 -15.13 -30.11 2.02
CA THR A 87 -14.63 -29.03 2.88
C THR A 87 -14.98 -27.70 2.25
N LEU A 88 -15.70 -26.85 2.98
CA LEU A 88 -16.12 -25.53 2.54
C LEU A 88 -15.33 -24.44 3.27
N ILE A 89 -15.21 -23.30 2.60
CA ILE A 89 -14.58 -22.09 3.12
C ILE A 89 -15.58 -20.95 2.96
N ASN A 90 -15.84 -20.22 4.03
CA ASN A 90 -16.59 -18.98 4.01
C ASN A 90 -15.67 -17.81 4.38
N VAL A 91 -15.71 -16.74 3.58
CA VAL A 91 -14.95 -15.51 3.85
C VAL A 91 -15.95 -14.36 3.95
N SER A 92 -15.93 -13.69 5.10
CA SER A 92 -16.81 -12.56 5.38
C SER A 92 -16.01 -11.40 5.98
N ALA A 93 -16.56 -10.18 5.89
CA ALA A 93 -15.95 -9.02 6.53
C ALA A 93 -16.08 -9.13 8.05
N GLU A 94 -14.98 -8.91 8.77
CA GLU A 94 -14.96 -8.80 10.23
C GLU A 94 -15.05 -7.30 10.60
N PRO A 95 -16.09 -6.87 11.34
CA PRO A 95 -16.21 -5.49 11.77
C PRO A 95 -15.16 -5.13 12.85
N ASN A 96 -14.99 -3.84 13.10
CA ASN A 96 -14.15 -3.35 14.19
C ASN A 96 -14.71 -3.87 15.53
N GLY A 97 -13.88 -4.55 16.33
CA GLY A 97 -14.30 -5.13 17.60
C GLY A 97 -13.21 -5.93 18.29
N ASP A 98 -13.63 -6.85 19.16
CA ASP A 98 -12.75 -7.63 20.04
C ASP A 98 -11.77 -8.54 19.26
N ASN A 99 -12.21 -9.10 18.12
CA ASN A 99 -11.34 -9.94 17.29
C ASN A 99 -10.32 -9.11 16.51
N CYS A 100 -10.77 -7.99 15.91
CA CYS A 100 -9.94 -7.08 15.14
C CYS A 100 -10.30 -5.62 15.45
N SER A 101 -9.39 -4.89 16.09
CA SER A 101 -9.59 -3.49 16.50
C SER A 101 -9.86 -2.53 15.33
N SER A 102 -9.44 -2.90 14.13
CA SER A 102 -9.59 -2.13 12.89
C SER A 102 -10.32 -2.93 11.80
N GLY A 103 -11.07 -3.95 12.19
CA GLY A 103 -11.78 -4.83 11.28
C GLY A 103 -10.84 -5.70 10.46
N GLY A 104 -11.37 -6.36 9.45
CA GLY A 104 -10.61 -7.21 8.55
C GLY A 104 -11.48 -8.28 7.91
N TYR A 105 -10.97 -9.50 7.84
CA TYR A 105 -11.69 -10.65 7.30
C TYR A 105 -11.76 -11.79 8.30
N ARG A 106 -12.91 -12.44 8.34
CA ARG A 106 -13.18 -13.67 9.06
C ARG A 106 -13.25 -14.82 8.05
N ILE A 107 -12.37 -15.81 8.25
CA ILE A 107 -12.33 -17.02 7.44
C ILE A 107 -12.80 -18.18 8.30
N GLU A 108 -13.85 -18.83 7.85
CA GLU A 108 -14.36 -20.06 8.43
C GLU A 108 -14.07 -21.22 7.50
N THR A 109 -13.66 -22.34 8.08
CA THR A 109 -13.49 -23.59 7.35
C THR A 109 -14.23 -24.68 8.09
N GLY A 110 -14.86 -25.58 7.34
CA GLY A 110 -15.60 -26.69 7.90
C GLY A 110 -15.93 -27.74 6.86
N THR A 111 -16.53 -28.82 7.31
CA THR A 111 -16.94 -29.92 6.46
C THR A 111 -18.45 -29.87 6.33
N ASP A 112 -18.97 -29.83 5.10
CA ASP A 112 -20.39 -29.80 4.74
C ASP A 112 -21.02 -31.17 5.03
N VAL A 113 -21.29 -31.42 6.31
CA VAL A 113 -21.75 -32.70 6.83
C VAL A 113 -23.10 -33.07 6.24
N ASN A 114 -23.97 -32.07 6.06
CA ASN A 114 -25.32 -32.29 5.54
C ASN A 114 -25.41 -32.30 4.01
N LYS A 115 -24.33 -31.89 3.33
CA LYS A 115 -24.16 -31.86 1.86
C LYS A 115 -25.13 -30.92 1.15
N ASP A 116 -25.47 -29.81 1.77
CA ASP A 116 -26.34 -28.80 1.16
C ASP A 116 -25.57 -27.74 0.36
N GLY A 117 -24.24 -27.78 0.40
CA GLY A 117 -23.36 -26.88 -0.35
C GLY A 117 -23.11 -25.52 0.32
N GLU A 118 -23.63 -25.30 1.53
CA GLU A 118 -23.38 -24.10 2.32
C GLU A 118 -22.61 -24.46 3.59
N LEU A 119 -21.69 -23.60 4.03
CA LEU A 119 -21.00 -23.81 5.30
C LEU A 119 -21.85 -23.22 6.43
N GLN A 120 -22.61 -24.04 7.15
CA GLN A 120 -23.41 -23.52 8.26
C GLN A 120 -22.60 -23.46 9.57
N ALA A 121 -23.07 -22.66 10.53
CA ALA A 121 -22.35 -22.42 11.79
C ALA A 121 -22.06 -23.71 12.60
N SER A 122 -22.91 -24.75 12.48
CA SER A 122 -22.70 -26.05 13.12
C SER A 122 -21.58 -26.89 12.48
N GLU A 123 -21.17 -26.55 11.26
CA GLU A 123 -20.18 -27.29 10.46
C GLU A 123 -18.80 -26.65 10.52
N VAL A 124 -18.70 -25.42 11.03
CA VAL A 124 -17.44 -24.67 11.17
C VAL A 124 -16.55 -25.38 12.19
N THR A 125 -15.40 -25.87 11.72
CA THR A 125 -14.39 -26.52 12.56
C THR A 125 -13.28 -25.56 12.97
N LYS A 126 -13.05 -24.49 12.20
CA LYS A 126 -12.04 -23.48 12.49
C LYS A 126 -12.49 -22.10 12.02
N THR A 127 -12.23 -21.11 12.86
CA THR A 127 -12.35 -19.69 12.53
C THR A 127 -10.97 -19.04 12.65
N THR A 128 -10.57 -18.28 11.64
CA THR A 128 -9.32 -17.50 11.61
C THR A 128 -9.65 -16.06 11.25
N PHE A 129 -9.02 -15.11 11.93
CA PHE A 129 -9.18 -13.69 11.65
C PHE A 129 -7.92 -13.14 10.99
N ILE A 130 -8.11 -12.42 9.88
CA ILE A 130 -7.06 -11.62 9.23
C ILE A 130 -7.41 -10.17 9.53
N CYS A 131 -6.77 -9.61 10.55
CA CYS A 131 -7.04 -8.23 10.95
C CYS A 131 -6.34 -7.24 10.00
N SER A 132 -7.12 -6.26 9.55
CA SER A 132 -6.58 -5.09 8.88
C SER A 132 -5.75 -4.28 9.87
N LYS A 133 -4.63 -3.75 9.39
CA LYS A 133 -3.83 -2.80 10.16
C LYS A 133 -4.34 -1.40 9.88
N ALA A 134 -4.87 -0.72 10.90
CA ALA A 134 -5.05 0.73 10.81
C ALA A 134 -3.68 1.41 10.84
N LEU A 135 -3.47 2.30 9.89
CA LEU A 135 -2.30 3.15 9.84
C LEU A 135 -2.69 4.54 10.33
N SER A 136 -1.76 5.18 11.01
CA SER A 136 -1.94 6.45 11.70
C SER A 136 -0.82 7.43 11.36
N TYR A 137 -1.21 8.68 11.25
CA TYR A 137 -0.34 9.84 11.32
C TYR A 137 -0.81 10.65 12.52
N TYR A 138 0.08 10.94 13.46
CA TYR A 138 -0.19 11.76 14.63
C TYR A 138 0.92 12.80 14.78
N ALA A 139 0.53 14.07 14.81
CA ALA A 139 1.46 15.19 14.95
C ALA A 139 0.88 16.27 15.87
N ILE A 140 1.78 16.96 16.56
CA ILE A 140 1.48 18.20 17.27
C ILE A 140 1.86 19.38 16.38
N LEU A 141 0.89 20.25 16.11
CA LEU A 141 1.08 21.43 15.28
C LEU A 141 1.24 22.68 16.16
N ASN A 142 2.21 23.50 15.78
CA ASN A 142 2.43 24.83 16.34
C ASN A 142 2.53 25.84 15.21
N GLN A 143 1.94 27.01 15.39
CA GLN A 143 1.94 28.08 14.42
C GLN A 143 2.17 29.43 15.12
N SER A 144 3.08 30.23 14.57
CA SER A 144 3.42 31.55 15.08
C SER A 144 3.53 32.57 13.95
N ASN A 145 3.16 33.82 14.23
CA ASN A 145 3.18 34.93 13.26
C ASN A 145 2.42 34.55 11.98
N THR A 146 3.01 34.77 10.81
CA THR A 146 2.42 34.43 9.50
C THR A 146 3.06 33.19 8.85
N GLU A 147 3.79 32.39 9.63
CA GLU A 147 4.45 31.18 9.10
C GLU A 147 3.45 30.04 8.92
N ALA A 148 3.81 29.06 8.09
CA ALA A 148 3.05 27.83 7.97
C ALA A 148 3.18 26.99 9.26
N PRO A 149 2.12 26.26 9.66
CA PRO A 149 2.16 25.34 10.80
C PRO A 149 3.35 24.39 10.72
N GLN A 150 4.07 24.28 11.83
CA GLN A 150 5.17 23.33 12.00
C GLN A 150 4.64 22.06 12.66
N SER A 151 4.97 20.91 12.08
CA SER A 151 4.51 19.61 12.55
C SER A 151 5.62 18.93 13.36
N THR A 152 5.33 18.60 14.61
CA THR A 152 6.14 17.67 15.41
C THR A 152 5.49 16.29 15.34
N ILE A 153 6.11 15.38 14.59
CA ILE A 153 5.59 14.03 14.36
C ILE A 153 5.75 13.19 15.62
N VAL A 154 4.65 12.59 16.07
CA VAL A 154 4.62 11.66 17.22
C VAL A 154 4.43 10.22 16.73
N GLU A 155 3.62 10.01 15.71
CA GLU A 155 3.44 8.70 15.05
C GLU A 155 3.28 8.90 13.53
N ASN A 156 3.90 8.04 12.72
CA ASN A 156 3.74 8.08 11.28
C ASN A 156 3.84 6.68 10.66
N SER A 157 2.94 5.79 11.05
CA SER A 157 2.83 4.46 10.42
C SER A 157 2.23 4.54 9.02
N LEU A 158 1.60 5.68 8.66
CA LEU A 158 1.17 5.99 7.29
C LEU A 158 2.31 6.34 6.33
N GLU A 159 3.52 6.61 6.84
CA GLU A 159 4.63 7.16 6.04
C GLU A 159 4.19 8.36 5.18
N LEU A 160 3.38 9.22 5.80
CA LEU A 160 2.74 10.38 5.19
C LEU A 160 3.52 11.64 5.59
N THR A 161 3.77 12.51 4.61
CA THR A 161 4.28 13.86 4.84
C THR A 161 3.19 14.86 4.53
N ILE A 162 3.03 15.86 5.41
CA ILE A 162 2.07 16.96 5.23
C ILE A 162 2.87 18.25 5.08
N ASN A 163 2.78 18.87 3.91
CA ASN A 163 3.40 20.14 3.63
C ASN A 163 2.37 21.26 3.83
N TRP A 164 2.60 22.10 4.84
CA TRP A 164 1.69 23.19 5.17
C TRP A 164 1.98 24.46 4.38
N THR A 165 0.94 25.08 3.86
CA THR A 165 0.97 26.38 3.18
C THR A 165 -0.07 27.29 3.81
N ARG A 166 0.32 28.51 4.19
CA ARG A 166 -0.63 29.53 4.65
C ARG A 166 -1.37 30.12 3.46
N ILE A 167 -2.70 30.03 3.45
CA ILE A 167 -3.55 30.64 2.43
C ILE A 167 -3.86 32.10 2.83
N SER A 168 -4.35 32.27 4.04
CA SER A 168 -4.72 33.56 4.62
C SER A 168 -4.61 33.50 6.14
N ALA A 169 -4.85 34.60 6.83
CA ALA A 169 -4.82 34.61 8.28
C ALA A 169 -5.85 33.61 8.83
N GLY A 170 -5.40 32.71 9.72
CA GLY A 170 -6.22 31.64 10.30
C GLY A 170 -6.66 30.53 9.33
N LYS A 171 -6.03 30.42 8.14
CA LYS A 171 -6.35 29.37 7.15
C LYS A 171 -5.10 28.80 6.48
N TYR A 172 -4.93 27.48 6.58
CA TYR A 172 -3.76 26.75 6.10
C TYR A 172 -4.16 25.48 5.35
N LEU A 173 -3.51 25.26 4.22
CA LEU A 173 -3.64 24.05 3.40
C LEU A 173 -2.50 23.09 3.75
N GLY A 174 -2.84 21.84 4.07
CA GLY A 174 -1.87 20.76 4.19
C GLY A 174 -1.94 19.87 2.96
N THR A 175 -0.88 19.84 2.16
CA THR A 175 -0.77 18.93 1.01
C THR A 175 -0.14 17.63 1.45
N LEU A 176 -0.82 16.52 1.18
CA LEU A 176 -0.43 15.17 1.53
C LEU A 176 0.57 14.63 0.48
N SER A 177 1.59 13.89 0.91
CA SER A 177 2.57 13.29 -0.01
C SER A 177 2.04 12.14 -0.87
N ARG A 178 0.82 11.65 -0.57
CA ARG A 178 0.08 10.62 -1.31
C ARG A 178 -1.42 10.81 -1.09
N SER A 179 -2.26 10.22 -1.95
CA SER A 179 -3.69 10.13 -1.71
C SER A 179 -4.02 9.23 -0.51
N ILE A 180 -5.15 9.52 0.11
CA ILE A 180 -5.81 8.69 1.12
C ILE A 180 -7.25 8.41 0.71
N ASP A 181 -7.74 7.21 0.99
CA ASP A 181 -9.13 6.84 0.73
C ASP A 181 -10.05 7.50 1.76
N LEU A 182 -10.86 8.47 1.31
CA LEU A 182 -11.73 9.25 2.19
C LEU A 182 -12.84 8.43 2.85
N GLU A 183 -13.29 7.33 2.22
CA GLU A 183 -14.34 6.48 2.79
C GLU A 183 -13.82 5.62 3.95
N LYS A 184 -12.50 5.43 4.00
CA LYS A 184 -11.83 4.64 5.03
C LYS A 184 -10.93 5.47 5.94
N SER A 185 -11.05 6.79 5.89
CA SER A 185 -10.18 7.69 6.65
C SER A 185 -10.95 8.62 7.56
N ILE A 186 -10.36 8.93 8.71
CA ILE A 186 -10.87 9.94 9.65
C ILE A 186 -9.76 10.92 10.04
N ILE A 187 -10.15 12.18 10.23
CA ILE A 187 -9.33 13.17 10.94
C ILE A 187 -9.89 13.32 12.34
N LEU A 188 -9.01 13.19 13.34
CA LEU A 188 -9.29 13.50 14.73
C LEU A 188 -8.38 14.66 15.13
N SER A 189 -8.95 15.69 15.74
CA SER A 189 -8.18 16.81 16.24
C SER A 189 -8.70 17.28 17.59
N THR A 190 -7.80 17.55 18.52
CA THR A 190 -8.14 18.06 19.85
C THR A 190 -7.27 19.25 20.23
N ASN A 191 -7.79 20.04 21.16
CA ASN A 191 -7.10 21.16 21.82
C ASN A 191 -6.96 22.46 21.02
N HIS A 192 -8.08 23.05 20.60
CA HIS A 192 -8.26 24.51 20.53
C HIS A 192 -9.76 24.78 20.28
N GLN A 193 -10.40 25.63 21.08
CA GLN A 193 -11.84 25.94 20.96
C GLN A 193 -12.25 26.58 19.61
N TYR A 194 -11.28 26.83 18.71
CA TYR A 194 -11.48 27.60 17.50
C TYR A 194 -10.63 27.11 16.33
N VAL A 195 -10.04 25.92 16.33
CA VAL A 195 -9.26 25.42 15.17
C VAL A 195 -9.82 24.06 14.77
N LYS A 196 -10.16 23.92 13.48
CA LYS A 196 -10.68 22.69 12.89
C LYS A 196 -9.80 22.24 11.74
N CYS A 197 -9.56 20.94 11.66
CA CYS A 197 -8.97 20.31 10.48
C CYS A 197 -10.01 19.39 9.83
N GLN A 198 -10.11 19.44 8.50
CA GLN A 198 -11.00 18.58 7.73
C GLN A 198 -10.38 18.21 6.39
N PHE A 199 -10.76 17.07 5.82
CA PHE A 199 -10.41 16.73 4.45
C PHE A 199 -11.03 17.76 3.49
N GLN A 200 -10.22 18.26 2.56
CA GLN A 200 -10.70 19.03 1.42
C GLN A 200 -10.89 18.12 0.20
N ASN A 201 -9.99 17.16 0.02
CA ASN A 201 -10.04 16.05 -0.93
C ASN A 201 -9.10 14.94 -0.44
N ASP A 202 -8.86 13.94 -1.27
CA ASP A 202 -8.00 12.79 -1.01
C ASP A 202 -6.50 13.13 -0.90
N HIS A 203 -6.06 14.33 -1.30
CA HIS A 203 -4.67 14.78 -1.26
C HIS A 203 -4.44 16.03 -0.40
N GLU A 204 -5.51 16.62 0.15
CA GLU A 204 -5.44 17.90 0.83
C GLU A 204 -6.31 17.92 2.08
N ILE A 205 -5.76 18.50 3.14
CA ILE A 205 -6.48 18.82 4.37
C ILE A 205 -6.48 20.32 4.59
N LEU A 206 -7.57 20.83 5.15
CA LEU A 206 -7.75 22.23 5.40
C LEU A 206 -7.82 22.46 6.92
N LEU A 207 -6.89 23.25 7.43
CA LEU A 207 -6.85 23.71 8.81
C LEU A 207 -7.33 25.16 8.83
N MET A 208 -8.40 25.44 9.57
CA MET A 208 -8.96 26.79 9.66
C MET A 208 -9.46 27.09 11.05
N ASN A 209 -9.52 28.37 11.39
CA ASN A 209 -10.19 28.77 12.61
C ASN A 209 -11.73 28.65 12.46
N GLU A 210 -12.43 28.24 13.51
CA GLU A 210 -13.90 28.24 13.56
C GLU A 210 -14.44 29.63 13.88
N MET A 211 -15.68 29.91 13.45
CA MET A 211 -16.32 31.21 13.61
C MET A 211 -16.33 31.65 15.08
N GLY A 212 -15.75 32.82 15.36
CA GLY A 212 -15.62 33.34 16.73
C GLY A 212 -14.54 34.43 16.86
N VAL A 213 -14.15 34.72 18.10
CA VAL A 213 -13.03 35.63 18.39
C VAL A 213 -11.76 35.01 17.80
N ASN A 214 -11.00 35.75 16.99
CA ASN A 214 -9.78 35.30 16.31
C ASN A 214 -9.95 34.44 15.03
N PHE A 215 -11.12 34.46 14.38
CA PHE A 215 -11.36 33.75 13.11
C PHE A 215 -10.33 34.06 12.00
N PHE A 216 -9.85 35.31 11.94
CA PHE A 216 -8.80 35.74 11.00
C PHE A 216 -7.45 35.97 11.68
N ALA A 217 -7.18 35.31 12.81
CA ALA A 217 -5.90 35.41 13.48
C ALA A 217 -5.06 34.16 13.20
N ASP A 218 -3.79 34.39 12.91
CA ASP A 218 -2.79 33.36 13.08
C ASP A 218 -2.48 33.17 14.57
N GLY A 219 -1.96 32.01 14.94
CA GLY A 219 -1.41 31.71 16.26
C GLY A 219 -2.16 30.58 16.94
N PHE A 220 -1.54 29.41 17.00
CA PHE A 220 -2.00 28.30 17.85
C PHE A 220 -0.82 27.44 18.27
N SER A 221 -0.96 26.75 19.40
CA SER A 221 0.07 25.85 19.90
C SER A 221 -0.54 24.58 20.45
N ASN A 222 0.23 23.49 20.43
CA ASN A 222 -0.20 22.19 20.92
C ASN A 222 -1.52 21.69 20.30
N TYR A 223 -1.76 22.01 19.02
CA TYR A 223 -2.90 21.49 18.28
C TYR A 223 -2.59 20.05 17.87
N SER A 224 -3.40 19.11 18.34
CA SER A 224 -3.22 17.70 18.00
C SER A 224 -3.94 17.38 16.69
N LEU A 225 -3.21 16.80 15.73
CA LEU A 225 -3.74 16.31 14.47
C LEU A 225 -3.48 14.82 14.37
N SER A 226 -4.53 14.02 14.19
CA SER A 226 -4.44 12.61 13.87
C SER A 226 -5.22 12.29 12.60
N ILE A 227 -4.57 11.61 11.66
CA ILE A 227 -5.22 10.97 10.51
C ILE A 227 -5.12 9.47 10.74
N LYS A 228 -6.25 8.78 10.69
CA LYS A 228 -6.29 7.31 10.72
C LYS A 228 -6.90 6.80 9.43
N VAL A 229 -6.24 5.81 8.83
CA VAL A 229 -6.70 5.10 7.63
C VAL A 229 -6.93 3.65 8.01
N PHE A 230 -8.12 3.15 7.72
CA PHE A 230 -8.53 1.76 7.89
C PHE A 230 -8.42 1.05 6.53
N ASN A 231 -7.94 -0.19 6.50
CA ASN A 231 -7.76 -0.95 5.25
C ASN A 231 -8.89 -1.95 5.04
#